data_AF-A0A2U2Z019-F1
#
_entry.id   AF-A0A2U2Z019-F1
#
_cell.length_a   1.000
_cell.length_b   1.000
_cell.length_c   1.000
_cell.angle_alpha   90.00
_cell.angle_beta   90.00
_cell.angle_gamma   90.00
#
_symmetry.space_group_name_H-M   'P 1'
#
loop_
_entity.id
_entity.type
_entity.pdbx_description
1 polymer ?
#
loop_
_entity_poly.entity_id
_entity_poly.type
_entity_poly.pdbx_seq_one_letter_code
_entity_poly.pdbx_strand_id
1 'polypeptide(L)' 'MCSLARGLRQDFDAVTAGLTLEWSSGKAEGNVNRVKRIKRDGYGQAGFDLPRRQILLVD' A
#
# COMPACT_ATOMS: atom_id res chain seq x y z
N MET A 1 24.13 2.79 -10.84
CA MET A 1 23.02 2.04 -11.49
C MET A 1 22.79 0.67 -10.83
N CYS A 2 22.98 0.52 -9.51
CA CYS A 2 22.90 -0.79 -8.81
C CYS A 2 22.11 -0.75 -7.49
N SER A 3 21.16 0.18 -7.34
CA SER A 3 20.36 0.29 -6.10
C SER A 3 19.35 -0.85 -5.97
N LEU A 4 18.65 -1.19 -7.06
CA LEU A 4 17.67 -2.28 -7.08
C LEU A 4 18.31 -3.64 -6.72
N ALA A 5 19.41 -4.01 -7.39
CA ALA A 5 20.12 -5.26 -7.12
C ALA A 5 20.65 -5.35 -5.68
N ARG A 6 20.98 -4.21 -5.06
CA ARG A 6 21.41 -4.16 -3.65
C ARG A 6 20.23 -4.32 -2.70
N GLY A 7 19.09 -3.69 -2.98
CA GLY A 7 17.85 -3.85 -2.21
C GLY A 7 17.35 -5.29 -2.24
N LEU A 8 17.31 -5.91 -3.44
CA LEU A 8 16.90 -7.32 -3.58
C LEU A 8 17.82 -8.30 -2.81
N ARG A 9 19.11 -7.98 -2.70
CA ARG A 9 20.03 -8.79 -1.88
C ARG A 9 19.81 -8.60 -0.38
N GLN A 10 19.45 -7.40 0.07
CA GLN A 10 19.08 -7.16 1.47
C GLN A 10 17.77 -7.86 1.84
N ASP A 11 16.79 -7.83 0.94
CA ASP A 11 15.45 -8.38 1.17
C ASP A 11 15.26 -9.80 0.62
N PHE A 12 16.36 -10.55 0.38
CA PHE A 12 16.30 -11.83 -0.33
C PHE A 12 15.33 -12.82 0.31
N ASP A 13 15.39 -12.99 1.64
CA ASP A 13 14.50 -13.89 2.38
C ASP A 13 13.02 -13.50 2.24
N ALA A 14 12.74 -12.18 2.25
CA ALA A 14 11.39 -11.67 2.08
C ALA A 14 10.86 -11.90 0.65
N VAL A 15 11.73 -11.74 -0.36
CA VAL A 15 11.39 -12.03 -1.77
C VAL A 15 11.13 -13.53 -1.96
N THR A 16 11.97 -14.41 -1.39
CA THR A 16 11.77 -15.86 -1.46
C THR A 16 10.49 -16.28 -0.76
N ALA A 17 10.19 -15.74 0.42
CA ALA A 17 8.95 -16.01 1.14
C ALA A 17 7.72 -15.55 0.34
N GLY A 18 7.77 -14.36 -0.25
CA GLY A 18 6.68 -13.83 -1.08
C GLY A 18 6.40 -14.62 -2.37
N LEU A 19 7.38 -15.37 -2.88
CA LEU A 19 7.23 -16.24 -4.05
C LEU A 19 6.86 -17.69 -3.70
N THR A 20 7.12 -18.12 -2.47
CA THR A 20 6.96 -19.54 -2.05
C THR A 20 5.72 -19.77 -1.20
N LEU A 21 5.31 -18.79 -0.40
CA LEU A 21 4.16 -18.90 0.48
C LEU A 21 2.87 -18.55 -0.28
N GLU A 22 1.78 -19.24 0.04
CA GLU A 22 0.45 -18.92 -0.49
C GLU A 22 -0.12 -17.61 0.08
N TRP A 23 0.47 -17.11 1.16
CA TRP A 23 0.07 -15.87 1.83
C TRP A 23 0.75 -14.68 1.17
N SER A 24 -0.05 -13.70 0.76
CA SER A 24 0.45 -12.45 0.17
C SER A 24 -0.06 -11.22 0.93
N SER A 25 0.74 -10.17 0.94
CA SER A 25 0.35 -8.85 1.45
C SER A 25 -0.63 -8.11 0.51
N GLY A 26 -1.03 -8.70 -0.62
CA GLY A 26 -1.78 -8.03 -1.68
C GLY A 26 -3.09 -7.38 -1.21
N LYS A 27 -3.82 -8.02 -0.29
CA LYS A 27 -5.04 -7.43 0.31
C LYS A 27 -4.73 -6.20 1.16
N ALA A 28 -3.65 -6.24 1.95
CA ALA A 28 -3.22 -5.11 2.75
C ALA A 28 -2.71 -3.96 1.87
N GLU A 29 -1.92 -4.28 0.85
CA GLU A 29 -1.42 -3.30 -0.13
C GLU A 29 -2.56 -2.64 -0.93
N GLY A 30 -3.58 -3.41 -1.31
CA GLY A 30 -4.78 -2.90 -1.95
C GLY A 30 -5.50 -1.87 -1.09
N ASN A 31 -5.70 -2.17 0.19
CA ASN A 31 -6.29 -1.24 1.15
C ASN A 31 -5.45 0.02 1.33
N VAL A 32 -4.12 -0.13 1.45
CA VAL A 32 -3.19 1.00 1.55
C VAL A 32 -3.26 1.88 0.30
N ASN A 33 -3.31 1.28 -0.89
CA ASN A 33 -3.42 2.00 -2.14
C ASN A 33 -4.75 2.76 -2.27
N ARG A 34 -5.86 2.14 -1.87
CA ARG A 34 -7.18 2.79 -1.79
C ARG A 34 -7.16 4.00 -0.87
N VAL A 35 -6.62 3.86 0.34
CA VAL A 35 -6.51 4.97 1.30
C VAL A 35 -5.61 6.09 0.75
N LYS A 36 -4.48 5.74 0.11
CA LYS A 36 -3.59 6.72 -0.54
C LYS A 36 -4.30 7.48 -1.67
N ARG A 37 -5.12 6.80 -2.47
CA ARG A 37 -5.96 7.42 -3.50
C ARG A 37 -6.97 8.39 -2.88
N ILE A 38 -7.80 7.93 -1.93
CA ILE A 38 -8.81 8.76 -1.25
C ILE A 38 -8.16 10.00 -0.62
N LYS A 39 -6.99 9.81 0.01
CA LYS A 39 -6.21 10.91 0.56
C LYS A 39 -5.79 11.90 -0.53
N ARG A 40 -5.25 11.44 -1.67
CA ARG A 40 -4.83 12.30 -2.78
C ARG A 40 -6.00 13.08 -3.38
N ASP A 41 -7.16 12.45 -3.51
CA ASP A 41 -8.34 13.05 -4.13
C ASP A 41 -9.06 14.02 -3.16
N GLY A 42 -9.01 13.76 -1.85
CA GLY A 42 -9.79 14.49 -0.85
C GLY A 42 -9.02 15.49 0.02
N TYR A 43 -7.69 15.41 0.12
CA TYR A 43 -6.93 16.39 0.90
C TYR A 43 -7.03 17.78 0.26
N GLY A 44 -7.25 18.80 1.09
CA GLY A 44 -7.40 20.19 0.65
C GLY A 44 -8.83 20.61 0.29
N GLN A 45 -9.78 19.66 0.18
CA GLN A 45 -11.18 20.02 -0.09
C GLN A 45 -12.01 20.33 1.16
N ALA A 46 -11.94 19.52 2.22
CA ALA A 46 -12.57 19.86 3.51
C ALA A 46 -11.93 19.15 4.72
N GLY A 47 -10.60 19.12 4.76
CA GLY A 47 -9.87 18.54 5.89
C GLY A 47 -10.04 17.01 6.01
N PHE A 48 -9.96 16.49 7.23
CA PHE A 48 -9.96 15.03 7.50
C PHE A 48 -11.33 14.36 7.40
N ASP A 49 -12.41 15.13 7.50
CA ASP A 49 -13.77 14.58 7.57
C ASP A 49 -14.19 13.93 6.26
N LEU A 50 -13.81 14.53 5.11
CA LEU A 50 -14.13 13.98 3.79
C LEU A 50 -13.41 12.67 3.49
N PRO A 51 -12.07 12.55 3.66
CA PRO A 51 -11.39 11.27 3.53
C PRO A 51 -11.92 10.22 4.50
N ARG A 52 -12.21 10.58 5.76
CA ARG A 52 -12.75 9.66 6.75
C ARG A 52 -14.11 9.09 6.32
N ARG A 53 -14.99 9.94 5.81
CA ARG A 53 -16.31 9.54 5.34
C ARG A 53 -16.23 8.60 4.13
N GLN A 54 -15.31 8.85 3.19
CA GLN A 54 -15.10 7.97 2.04
C GLN A 54 -14.52 6.61 2.45
N ILE A 55 -13.68 6.55 3.47
CA ILE A 55 -13.15 5.26 3.96
C ILE A 55 -14.25 4.45 4.67
N LEU A 56 -15.11 5.10 5.46
CA LEU A 56 -16.09 4.40 6.31
C LEU A 56 -17.45 4.13 5.67
N LEU A 57 -17.85 4.87 4.62
CA LEU A 57 -19.20 4.76 4.02
C LEU A 57 -19.23 4.22 2.59
N VAL A 58 -18.08 4.14 1.91
CA VAL A 58 -18.00 3.62 0.53
C VAL A 58 -17.64 2.13 0.52
N ASP A 59 -17.43 1.53 1.69
CA ASP A 59 -17.28 0.07 1.88
C ASP A 59 -18.57 -0.54 2.45
#